data_AF-A0A9J6CV97-F1
#
_entry.id   AF-A0A9J6CV97-F1
#
_cell.length_a   1.000
_cell.length_b   1.000
_cell.length_c   1.000
_cell.angle_alpha   90.00
_cell.angle_beta   90.00
_cell.angle_gamma   90.00
#
_symmetry.space_group_name_H-M   'P 1'
#
loop_
_entity.id
_entity.type
_entity.pdbx_description
1 polymer ?
#
loop_
_entity_poly.entity_id
_entity_poly.type
_entity_poly.pdbx_seq_one_letter_code
_entity_poly.pdbx_strand_id
1 'polypeptide(L)'
;MVRMMEYIIFGALMAGNLSLGLYFSFRKRGTGTATSVTTAEVFLGSRLLRTIPLAASSVASLVSSTALVGFPAHYYAYGWHTSWCYVMPLVFVPLSTHVFVPVLYRLRITSIFEMWELTLKAESEKPVDLTARPAVAEWKPSLD
;
A
#
# COMPACT_ATOMS: atom_id res chain seq x y z
N MET A 1 0.35 -41.22 10.53
CA MET A 1 1.58 -40.46 10.85
C MET A 1 1.61 -39.07 10.21
N VAL A 2 1.28 -38.91 8.93
CA VAL A 2 1.35 -37.62 8.21
C VAL A 2 0.61 -36.47 8.93
N ARG A 3 -0.60 -36.70 9.46
CA ARG A 3 -1.38 -35.67 10.17
C ARG A 3 -0.69 -35.11 11.42
N MET A 4 0.02 -35.94 12.19
CA MET A 4 0.70 -35.49 13.40
C MET A 4 1.89 -34.59 13.04
N MET A 5 2.59 -34.92 11.95
CA MET A 5 3.69 -34.11 11.41
C MET A 5 3.20 -32.73 10.96
N GLU A 6 2.06 -32.67 10.27
CA GLU A 6 1.45 -31.42 9.79
C GLU A 6 1.13 -30.45 10.94
N TYR A 7 0.56 -30.95 12.04
CA TYR A 7 0.27 -30.12 13.22
C TYR A 7 1.54 -29.63 13.92
N ILE A 8 2.58 -30.47 14.00
CA ILE A 8 3.86 -30.08 14.60
C ILE A 8 4.51 -28.96 13.78
N ILE A 9 4.54 -29.09 12.44
CA ILE A 9 5.11 -28.08 11.54
C ILE A 9 4.30 -26.78 11.63
N PHE A 10 2.97 -26.86 11.60
CA PHE A 10 2.11 -25.70 11.73
C PHE A 10 2.33 -24.97 13.07
N GLY A 11 2.38 -25.73 14.16
CA GLY A 11 2.64 -25.20 15.50
C GLY A 11 4.01 -24.53 15.60
N ALA A 12 5.06 -25.16 15.06
CA ALA A 12 6.40 -24.59 15.05
C ALA A 12 6.49 -23.30 14.21
N LEU A 13 5.83 -23.27 13.05
CA LEU A 13 5.81 -22.09 12.18
C LEU A 13 5.05 -20.92 12.82
N MET A 14 3.92 -21.20 13.47
CA MET A 14 3.18 -20.19 14.24
C MET A 14 4.00 -19.68 15.42
N ALA A 15 4.59 -20.57 16.19
CA ALA A 15 5.45 -20.21 17.31
C ALA A 15 6.65 -19.36 16.85
N GLY A 16 7.27 -19.68 15.72
CA GLY A 16 8.37 -18.90 15.15
C GLY A 16 7.95 -17.48 14.76
N ASN A 17 6.85 -17.34 14.03
CA ASN A 17 6.31 -16.01 13.65
C ASN A 17 5.92 -15.18 14.88
N LEU A 18 5.25 -15.80 15.84
CA LEU A 18 4.86 -15.15 17.09
C LEU A 18 6.07 -14.75 17.93
N SER A 19 7.09 -15.61 17.98
CA SER A 19 8.33 -15.36 18.73
C SER A 19 9.11 -14.17 18.16
N LEU A 20 9.19 -14.02 16.84
CA LEU A 20 9.78 -12.83 16.21
C LEU A 20 9.05 -11.55 16.63
N GLY A 21 7.72 -11.57 16.62
CA GLY A 21 6.90 -10.44 17.08
C GLY A 21 7.09 -10.12 18.57
N LEU A 22 7.06 -11.14 19.43
CA LEU A 22 7.28 -11.01 20.88
C LEU A 22 8.70 -10.54 21.19
N TYR A 23 9.71 -11.07 20.51
CA TYR A 23 11.11 -10.67 20.67
C TYR A 23 11.30 -9.17 20.39
N PHE A 24 10.78 -8.68 19.26
CA PHE A 24 10.82 -7.25 18.95
C PHE A 24 9.99 -6.41 19.93
N SER A 25 8.87 -6.92 20.43
CA SER A 25 8.01 -6.22 21.40
C SER A 25 8.67 -6.08 22.78
N PHE A 26 9.26 -7.15 23.31
CA PHE A 26 9.90 -7.14 24.63
C PHE A 26 11.24 -6.41 24.63
N ARG A 27 12.05 -6.55 23.58
CA ARG A 27 13.32 -5.82 23.45
C ARG A 27 13.11 -4.30 23.36
N LYS A 28 12.01 -3.87 22.75
CA LYS A 28 11.56 -2.47 22.73
C LYS A 28 11.07 -1.94 24.09
N ARG A 29 10.69 -2.81 25.03
CA ARG A 29 10.26 -2.44 26.39
C ARG A 29 11.42 -2.34 27.38
N GLY A 30 12.50 -3.11 27.18
CA GLY A 30 13.67 -3.15 28.08
C GLY A 30 14.73 -2.07 27.85
N THR A 31 14.77 -1.47 26.65
CA THR A 31 15.47 -0.21 26.42
C THR A 31 14.45 0.89 26.72
N GLY A 32 14.69 1.75 27.71
CA GLY A 32 13.74 2.77 28.20
C GLY A 32 13.29 3.84 27.18
N THR A 33 13.41 3.57 25.88
CA THR A 33 12.81 4.29 24.76
C THR A 33 11.36 3.81 24.55
N ALA A 34 10.55 3.87 25.62
CA ALA A 34 9.11 3.62 25.56
C ALA A 34 8.33 4.76 24.87
N THR A 35 9.04 5.79 24.39
CA THR A 35 8.46 6.91 23.66
C THR A 35 8.86 6.78 22.20
N SER A 36 7.94 6.23 21.41
CA SER A 36 7.89 6.36 19.95
C SER A 36 9.23 6.17 19.24
N VAL A 37 9.51 4.94 18.77
CA VAL A 37 10.06 4.82 17.41
C VAL A 37 9.07 5.61 16.58
N THR A 38 9.45 6.84 16.22
CA THR A 38 8.54 7.82 15.64
C THR A 38 7.87 7.13 14.46
N THR A 39 6.59 7.38 14.19
CA THR A 39 5.91 6.83 13.01
C THR A 39 6.81 6.99 11.77
N ALA A 40 7.53 8.09 11.68
CA ALA A 40 8.60 8.31 10.71
C ALA A 40 9.74 7.27 10.72
N GLU A 41 10.24 6.73 11.83
CA GLU A 41 11.27 5.68 11.82
C GLU A 41 10.72 4.30 11.42
N VAL A 42 9.47 3.97 11.77
CA VAL A 42 8.84 2.72 11.32
C VAL A 42 8.46 2.80 9.83
N PHE A 43 8.02 3.97 9.37
CA PHE A 43 7.57 4.20 7.99
C PHE A 43 8.69 4.63 7.02
N LEU A 44 9.63 5.48 7.43
CA LEU A 44 10.83 5.81 6.61
C LEU A 44 11.95 4.79 6.81
N GLY A 45 11.88 3.93 7.83
CA GLY A 45 12.84 2.87 8.08
C GLY A 45 14.27 3.39 8.17
N SER A 46 14.53 4.59 8.71
CA SER A 46 15.77 5.35 8.48
C SER A 46 16.05 5.54 6.98
N ARG A 47 16.31 6.77 6.52
CA ARG A 47 16.72 7.05 5.11
C ARG A 47 18.00 6.30 4.65
N LEU A 48 18.53 5.40 5.47
CA LEU A 48 19.67 4.51 5.25
C LEU A 48 19.29 3.08 4.82
N LEU A 49 18.02 2.67 4.79
CA LEU A 49 17.68 1.35 4.25
C LEU A 49 18.02 1.28 2.75
N ARG A 50 18.90 0.34 2.37
CA ARG A 50 19.23 0.05 0.96
C ARG A 50 17.94 -0.17 0.16
N THR A 51 17.94 0.23 -1.12
CA THR A 51 16.80 0.07 -2.04
C THR A 51 16.30 -1.38 -2.13
N ILE A 52 17.19 -2.36 -1.91
CA ILE A 52 16.91 -3.80 -2.03
C ILE A 52 15.91 -4.30 -0.96
N PRO A 53 16.14 -4.14 0.35
CA PRO A 53 15.16 -4.55 1.37
C PRO A 53 13.84 -3.77 1.29
N LEU A 54 13.86 -2.51 0.83
CA LEU A 54 12.64 -1.73 0.62
C LEU A 54 11.78 -2.35 -0.49
N ALA A 55 12.37 -2.61 -1.66
CA ALA A 55 11.67 -3.25 -2.77
C ALA A 55 11.18 -4.66 -2.42
N ALA A 56 11.98 -5.43 -1.68
CA ALA A 56 11.61 -6.77 -1.22
C ALA A 56 10.38 -6.75 -0.30
N SER A 57 10.30 -5.79 0.63
CA SER A 57 9.13 -5.62 1.51
C SER A 57 7.88 -5.20 0.74
N SER A 58 8.04 -4.31 -0.26
CA SER A 58 6.94 -3.93 -1.15
C SER A 58 6.38 -5.12 -1.92
N VAL A 59 7.25 -5.95 -2.51
CA VAL A 59 6.82 -7.18 -3.20
C VAL A 59 6.16 -8.17 -2.24
N ALA A 60 6.71 -8.33 -1.04
CA ALA A 60 6.12 -9.22 -0.03
C ALA A 60 4.69 -8.83 0.34
N SER A 61 4.38 -7.53 0.37
CA SER A 61 3.04 -7.01 0.66
C SER A 61 2.03 -7.24 -0.49
N LEU A 62 2.49 -7.47 -1.71
CA LEU A 62 1.63 -7.79 -2.86
C LEU A 62 1.23 -9.27 -2.90
N VAL A 63 1.96 -10.14 -2.22
CA VAL A 63 1.70 -11.58 -2.23
C VAL A 63 0.59 -11.92 -1.25
N SER A 64 -0.49 -12.51 -1.77
CA SER A 64 -1.61 -13.03 -0.97
C SER A 64 -1.77 -14.53 -1.15
N SER A 65 -2.30 -15.20 -0.13
CA SER A 65 -2.60 -16.64 -0.14
C SER A 65 -3.48 -17.05 -1.33
N THR A 66 -4.40 -16.17 -1.74
CA THR A 66 -5.29 -16.38 -2.88
C THR A 66 -4.53 -16.58 -4.19
N ALA A 67 -3.38 -15.93 -4.37
CA ALA A 67 -2.57 -16.12 -5.56
C ALA A 67 -1.98 -17.55 -5.61
N LEU A 68 -1.52 -18.06 -4.47
CA LEU A 68 -0.82 -19.34 -4.40
C LEU A 68 -1.70 -20.52 -4.80
N VAL A 69 -2.97 -20.53 -4.37
CA VAL A 69 -3.91 -21.62 -4.65
C VAL A 69 -4.85 -21.29 -5.82
N GLY A 70 -5.27 -20.03 -5.94
CA GLY A 70 -6.27 -19.62 -6.92
C GLY A 70 -5.76 -19.67 -8.36
N PHE A 71 -4.52 -19.23 -8.61
CA PHE A 71 -3.95 -19.26 -9.95
C PHE A 71 -3.76 -20.68 -10.49
N PRO A 72 -3.10 -21.64 -9.79
CA PRO A 72 -3.01 -23.00 -10.31
C PRO A 72 -4.38 -23.65 -10.49
N ALA A 73 -5.33 -23.44 -9.59
CA ALA A 73 -6.69 -23.94 -9.76
C ALA A 73 -7.35 -23.41 -11.05
N HIS A 74 -7.17 -22.12 -11.36
CA HIS A 74 -7.65 -21.51 -12.59
C HIS A 74 -6.92 -22.06 -13.83
N TYR A 75 -5.61 -22.31 -13.74
CA TYR A 75 -4.82 -22.89 -14.84
C TYR A 75 -5.20 -24.34 -15.14
N TYR A 76 -5.52 -25.13 -14.10
CA TYR A 76 -6.04 -26.48 -14.27
C TYR A 76 -7.44 -26.50 -14.93
N ALA A 77 -8.30 -25.51 -14.63
CA ALA A 77 -9.66 -25.48 -15.16
C ALA A 77 -9.79 -24.84 -16.56
N TYR A 78 -9.06 -23.75 -16.82
CA TYR A 78 -9.24 -22.89 -18.01
C TYR A 78 -8.00 -22.76 -18.89
N GLY A 79 -6.89 -23.43 -18.55
CA GLY A 79 -5.63 -23.36 -19.29
C GLY A 79 -4.86 -22.04 -19.07
N TRP A 80 -3.77 -21.84 -19.84
CA TRP A 80 -2.74 -20.81 -19.58
C TRP A 80 -3.13 -19.38 -20.01
N HIS A 81 -4.37 -19.13 -20.45
CA HIS A 81 -4.81 -17.82 -20.96
C HIS A 81 -4.67 -16.68 -19.94
N THR A 82 -4.88 -16.96 -18.65
CA THR A 82 -4.79 -15.97 -17.56
C THR A 82 -3.37 -15.44 -17.31
N SER A 83 -2.35 -16.06 -17.91
CA SER A 83 -0.96 -15.61 -17.79
C SER A 83 -0.71 -14.23 -18.40
N TRP A 84 -1.53 -13.80 -19.36
CA TRP A 84 -1.46 -12.46 -19.93
C TRP A 84 -1.65 -11.35 -18.89
N CYS A 85 -2.41 -11.62 -17.83
CA CYS A 85 -2.63 -10.66 -16.73
C CYS A 85 -1.34 -10.29 -15.99
N TYR A 86 -0.28 -11.10 -16.05
CA TYR A 86 1.00 -10.78 -15.41
C TYR A 86 1.90 -9.87 -16.25
N VAL A 87 1.65 -9.75 -17.55
CA VAL A 87 2.46 -8.91 -18.45
C VAL A 87 2.25 -7.42 -18.14
N MET A 88 1.01 -7.02 -17.87
CA MET A 88 0.65 -5.63 -17.55
C MET A 88 1.35 -5.08 -16.29
N PRO A 89 1.31 -5.74 -15.12
CA PRO A 89 2.02 -5.26 -13.93
C PRO A 89 3.54 -5.26 -14.11
N LEU A 90 4.12 -6.14 -14.94
CA LEU A 90 5.57 -6.17 -15.20
C LEU A 90 6.06 -4.88 -15.87
N VAL A 91 5.25 -4.27 -16.73
CA VAL A 91 5.55 -2.99 -17.39
C VAL A 91 5.12 -1.80 -16.52
N PHE A 92 3.98 -1.91 -15.83
CA PHE A 92 3.43 -0.78 -15.06
C PHE A 92 4.19 -0.50 -13.76
N VAL A 93 4.72 -1.52 -13.09
CA VAL A 93 5.49 -1.38 -11.85
C VAL A 93 6.77 -0.53 -12.03
N PRO A 94 7.67 -0.79 -12.99
CA PRO A 94 8.85 0.07 -13.18
C PRO A 94 8.49 1.47 -13.64
N LEU A 95 7.47 1.61 -14.51
CA LEU A 95 6.98 2.91 -14.97
C LEU A 95 6.44 3.74 -13.80
N SER A 96 5.59 3.14 -12.97
CA SER A 96 5.06 3.75 -11.76
C SER A 96 6.19 4.12 -10.78
N THR A 97 7.17 3.25 -10.58
CA THR A 97 8.33 3.54 -9.72
C THR A 97 9.09 4.78 -10.21
N HIS A 98 9.32 4.92 -11.52
CA HIS A 98 10.03 6.08 -12.08
C HIS A 98 9.25 7.39 -11.96
N VAL A 99 7.93 7.37 -11.95
CA VAL A 99 7.09 8.57 -11.87
C VAL A 99 6.76 8.92 -10.41
N PHE A 100 6.35 7.95 -9.60
CA PHE A 100 5.92 8.18 -8.23
C PHE A 100 7.09 8.44 -7.28
N VAL A 101 8.23 7.75 -7.44
CA VAL A 101 9.40 7.96 -6.55
C VAL A 101 9.91 9.40 -6.58
N PRO A 102 10.19 10.06 -7.72
CA PRO A 102 10.70 11.42 -7.72
C PRO A 102 9.66 12.45 -7.23
N VAL A 103 8.37 12.21 -7.45
CA VAL A 103 7.29 13.09 -6.97
C VAL A 103 7.19 13.01 -5.44
N LEU A 104 7.18 11.80 -4.88
CA LEU A 104 7.12 11.60 -3.43
C LEU A 104 8.37 12.14 -2.72
N TYR A 105 9.55 11.96 -3.33
CA TYR A 105 10.81 12.46 -2.76
C TYR A 105 10.92 13.99 -2.77
N ARG A 106 10.37 14.67 -3.80
CA ARG A 106 10.36 16.14 -3.92
C ARG A 106 9.41 16.81 -2.93
N LEU A 107 8.25 16.21 -2.68
CA LEU A 107 7.26 16.80 -1.77
C LEU A 107 7.55 16.49 -0.28
N ARG A 108 8.48 15.58 0.05
CA ARG A 108 8.76 15.10 1.42
C ARG A 108 7.52 14.60 2.19
N ILE A 109 6.45 14.31 1.48
CA ILE A 109 5.17 13.88 2.02
C ILE A 109 5.29 12.41 2.45
N THR A 110 4.79 12.12 3.64
CA THR A 110 4.91 10.79 4.27
C THR A 110 3.68 9.91 4.04
N SER A 111 2.60 10.48 3.50
CA SER A 111 1.32 9.82 3.34
C SER A 111 0.59 10.32 2.09
N ILE A 112 -0.05 9.42 1.34
CA ILE A 112 -0.88 9.79 0.16
C ILE A 112 -2.01 10.76 0.58
N PHE A 113 -2.47 10.69 1.83
CA PHE A 113 -3.50 11.59 2.35
C PHE A 113 -3.05 13.05 2.44
N GLU A 114 -1.76 13.31 2.70
CA GLU A 114 -1.23 14.67 2.75
C GLU A 114 -1.17 15.30 1.34
N MET A 115 -1.02 14.49 0.29
CA MET A 115 -1.17 14.94 -1.09
C MET A 115 -2.61 15.40 -1.37
N TRP A 116 -3.60 14.63 -0.89
CA TRP A 116 -5.01 14.96 -1.03
C TRP A 116 -5.36 16.26 -0.29
N GLU A 117 -4.85 16.44 0.93
CA GLU A 117 -5.04 17.66 1.71
C GLU A 117 -4.46 18.90 1.02
N LEU A 118 -3.27 18.80 0.41
CA LEU A 118 -2.69 19.90 -0.36
C LEU A 118 -3.52 20.26 -1.59
N THR A 119 -4.06 19.26 -2.31
CA THR A 119 -4.96 19.52 -3.44
C THR A 119 -6.28 20.16 -2.99
N LEU A 120 -6.85 19.74 -1.87
CA LEU A 120 -8.05 20.37 -1.32
C LEU A 120 -7.79 21.80 -0.83
N LYS A 121 -6.63 22.04 -0.20
CA LYS A 121 -6.25 23.39 0.26
C LYS A 121 -6.04 24.33 -0.91
N ALA A 122 -5.40 23.86 -1.98
CA ALA A 122 -5.26 24.61 -3.23
C ALA A 122 -6.61 24.92 -3.90
N GLU A 123 -7.60 24.03 -3.80
CA GLU A 123 -8.96 24.28 -4.30
C GLU A 123 -9.75 25.25 -3.40
N SER A 124 -9.51 25.24 -2.09
CA SER A 124 -10.13 26.18 -1.13
C SER A 124 -9.56 27.60 -1.22
N GLU A 125 -8.27 27.75 -1.51
CA GLU A 125 -7.62 29.06 -1.71
C GLU A 125 -7.92 29.70 -3.06
N LYS A 126 -8.46 28.95 -4.02
CA LYS A 126 -8.99 29.54 -5.25
C LYS A 126 -10.13 30.47 -4.85
N PRO A 127 -10.08 31.77 -5.22
CA PRO A 127 -11.18 32.67 -4.92
C PRO A 127 -12.42 32.09 -5.60
N VAL A 128 -13.37 31.63 -4.78
CA VAL A 128 -14.70 31.26 -5.25
C VAL A 128 -15.24 32.51 -5.89
N ASP A 129 -15.28 32.51 -7.22
CA ASP A 129 -15.86 33.58 -7.99
C ASP A 129 -17.38 33.55 -7.79
N LEU A 130 -17.83 34.20 -6.72
CA LEU A 130 -19.25 34.40 -6.41
C LEU A 130 -19.96 35.24 -7.50
N THR A 131 -19.24 35.79 -8.49
CA THR A 131 -19.82 36.48 -9.65
C THR A 131 -20.12 35.54 -10.81
N ALA A 132 -19.45 34.38 -10.88
CA ALA A 132 -19.88 33.26 -11.70
C ALA A 132 -21.00 32.50 -10.97
N ARG A 133 -22.15 33.15 -10.78
CA ARG A 133 -23.41 32.42 -10.59
C ARG A 133 -23.45 31.41 -11.74
N PRO A 134 -23.54 30.08 -11.53
CA PRO A 134 -24.02 29.24 -12.61
C PRO A 134 -25.33 29.89 -13.03
N ALA A 135 -25.49 30.15 -14.32
CA ALA A 135 -26.77 30.52 -14.86
C ALA A 135 -27.73 29.40 -14.43
N VAL A 136 -28.37 29.62 -13.27
CA VAL A 136 -29.51 28.86 -12.81
C VAL A 136 -30.45 29.12 -13.95
N ALA A 137 -30.58 28.10 -14.81
CA ALA A 137 -31.38 28.13 -16.00
C ALA A 137 -32.66 28.87 -15.63
N GLU A 138 -32.80 30.09 -16.16
CA GLU A 138 -34.01 30.88 -16.04
C GLU A 138 -35.08 30.07 -16.74
N TRP A 139 -35.72 29.18 -15.99
CA TRP A 139 -36.88 28.46 -16.45
C TRP A 139 -38.00 29.50 -16.52
N LYS A 140 -38.15 30.10 -17.70
CA LYS A 140 -39.27 30.95 -18.07
C LYS A 140 -40.41 30.01 -18.47
N PRO A 141 -41.52 29.93 -17.73
CA PRO A 141 -42.68 29.20 -18.21
C PRO A 141 -43.19 29.93 -19.45
N SER A 142 -43.12 29.27 -20.60
CA SER A 142 -43.77 29.70 -21.84
C SER A 142 -45.28 29.51 -21.65
N LEU A 143 -45.92 30.54 -21.11
CA LEU A 143 -47.35 30.76 -21.30
C LEU A 143 -47.54 31.29 -22.73
N ASP A 144 -47.91 30.37 -23.62
CA ASP A 144 -48.81 30.55 -24.77
C ASP A 144 -49.47 29.19 -25.05
#